data_AF-A0A5J4T5Y2-F1
#
_entry.id   AF-A0A5J4T5Y2-F1
#
_cell.length_a   1.000
_cell.length_b   1.000
_cell.length_c   1.000
_cell.angle_alpha   90.00
_cell.angle_beta   90.00
_cell.angle_gamma   90.00
#
_symmetry.space_group_name_H-M   'P 1'
#
loop_
_entity.id
_entity.type
_entity.pdbx_description
1 polymer ?
#
loop_
_entity_poly.entity_id
_entity_poly.type
_entity_poly.pdbx_seq_one_letter_code
_entity_poly.pdbx_strand_id
1 'polypeptide(L)'
;FTQIQPWLKPRDVELPSGLTVGQNIQLKKISLTTGLTSPPEYLTESDLITLMEKNGIGTDSSIPTHVNSVIQRNYVEVRGNARHMIPTQLGIMLVHGYHRIDPDLVLPSVRRQIETLITLVAEGKASKEDILAHSIANFKTKFIRHLPNLKTVVNHLHNVDNAKDS
;
A
#
# COMPACT_ATOMS: atom_id res chain seq x y z
N PHE A 1 8.23 -8.30 30.37
CA PHE A 1 8.49 -8.28 28.91
C PHE A 1 9.35 -7.07 28.50
N THR A 2 9.10 -5.84 28.98
CA THR A 2 9.91 -4.64 28.66
C THR A 2 11.37 -4.69 29.12
N GLN A 3 11.74 -5.54 30.10
CA GLN A 3 13.14 -5.81 30.45
C GLN A 3 13.91 -6.51 29.32
N ILE A 4 13.21 -7.29 28.48
CA ILE A 4 13.78 -8.00 27.32
C ILE A 4 13.56 -7.20 26.02
N GLN A 5 12.55 -6.31 25.98
CA GLN A 5 12.26 -5.41 24.86
C GLN A 5 12.31 -3.92 25.29
N PRO A 6 13.52 -3.34 25.49
CA PRO A 6 13.67 -2.00 26.05
C PRO A 6 13.03 -0.88 25.22
N TRP A 7 12.91 -1.04 23.90
CA TRP A 7 12.29 -0.06 23.00
C TRP A 7 10.76 0.07 23.17
N LEU A 8 10.12 -0.87 23.86
CA LEU A 8 8.70 -0.80 24.23
C LEU A 8 8.47 -0.21 25.62
N LYS A 9 9.52 0.17 26.36
CA LYS A 9 9.38 0.69 27.72
C LYS A 9 8.65 2.05 27.67
N PRO A 10 7.52 2.21 28.37
CA PRO A 10 6.86 3.50 28.51
C PRO A 10 7.83 4.52 29.13
N ARG A 11 7.72 5.78 28.70
CA ARG A 11 8.34 6.88 29.44
C ARG A 11 7.34 7.33 30.50
N ASP A 12 7.62 7.01 31.75
CA ASP A 12 6.87 7.56 32.86
C ASP A 12 7.35 8.99 33.13
N VAL A 13 6.41 9.93 33.21
CA VAL A 13 6.65 11.28 33.70
C VAL A 13 6.07 11.33 35.10
N GLU A 14 6.94 11.29 36.11
CA GLU A 14 6.51 11.49 37.49
C GLU A 14 6.06 12.93 37.68
N LEU A 15 4.82 13.09 38.14
CA LEU A 15 4.31 14.40 38.51
C LEU A 15 4.92 14.84 39.85
N PRO A 16 5.08 16.16 40.10
CA PRO A 16 5.60 16.66 41.36
C PRO A 16 4.79 16.16 42.55
N SER A 17 5.46 15.59 43.55
CA SER A 17 4.85 15.18 44.81
C SER A 17 4.44 16.42 45.62
N GLY A 18 3.21 16.44 46.14
CA GLY A 18 2.69 17.55 46.97
C GLY A 18 1.63 18.45 46.32
N LEU A 19 1.09 18.09 45.14
CA LEU A 19 -0.08 18.76 44.57
C LEU A 19 -1.34 18.41 45.38
N THR A 20 -2.03 19.42 45.89
CA THR A 20 -3.30 19.27 46.63
C THR A 20 -4.46 19.93 45.89
N VAL A 21 -5.67 19.37 46.05
CA VAL A 21 -6.88 19.93 45.43
C VAL A 21 -7.13 21.33 45.99
N GLY A 22 -7.24 22.33 45.12
CA GLY A 22 -7.42 23.73 45.50
C GLY A 22 -6.12 24.53 45.66
N GLN A 23 -4.95 23.92 45.43
CA GLN A 23 -3.68 24.63 45.44
C GLN A 23 -3.58 25.63 44.29
N ASN A 24 -3.19 26.87 44.60
CA ASN A 24 -2.97 27.90 43.61
C ASN A 24 -1.53 27.78 43.05
N ILE A 25 -1.38 27.61 41.74
CA ILE A 25 -0.09 27.36 41.07
C ILE A 25 0.28 28.57 40.24
N GLN A 26 1.53 29.04 40.35
CA GLN A 26 2.02 30.13 39.49
C GLN A 26 2.19 29.65 38.06
N LEU A 27 1.47 30.30 37.16
CA LEU A 27 1.56 30.05 35.73
C LEU A 27 2.88 30.61 35.18
N LYS A 28 3.77 29.73 34.73
CA LYS A 28 5.07 30.13 34.14
C LYS A 28 4.93 30.74 32.75
N LYS A 29 4.05 30.21 31.91
CA LYS A 29 3.89 30.61 30.52
C LYS A 29 2.50 30.24 30.02
N ILE A 30 1.80 31.20 29.41
CA ILE A 30 0.70 30.94 28.49
C ILE A 30 1.23 31.15 27.08
N SER A 31 1.02 30.17 26.21
CA SER A 31 1.30 30.32 24.78
C SER A 31 0.13 29.79 23.98
N LEU A 32 -0.28 30.54 22.97
CA LEU A 32 -1.24 30.08 21.97
C LEU A 32 -0.46 29.38 20.86
N THR A 33 -0.61 28.07 20.76
CA THR A 33 0.06 27.26 19.73
C THR A 33 -0.90 27.02 18.58
N THR A 34 -0.58 27.55 17.41
CA THR A 34 -1.29 27.25 16.15
C THR A 34 -0.61 26.06 15.47
N GLY A 35 -1.37 25.00 15.19
CA GLY A 35 -0.90 23.83 14.44
C GLY A 35 -1.39 23.87 13.00
N LEU A 36 -0.57 23.35 12.08
CA LEU A 36 -0.96 23.02 10.71
C LEU A 36 -0.94 21.50 10.54
N THR A 37 -1.85 20.96 9.74
CA THR A 37 -1.81 19.56 9.33
C THR A 37 -0.78 19.37 8.22
N SER A 38 -0.01 18.29 8.29
CA SER A 38 0.89 17.90 7.21
C SER A 38 0.25 16.83 6.32
N PRO A 39 0.57 16.80 5.01
CA PRO A 39 0.19 15.68 4.16
C PRO A 39 0.83 14.37 4.67
N PRO A 40 0.20 13.21 4.40
CA PRO A 40 0.78 11.92 4.75
C PRO A 40 2.09 11.68 4.00
N GLU A 41 3.00 10.96 4.63
CA GLU A 41 4.21 10.48 3.97
C GLU A 41 3.88 9.33 3.00
N TYR A 42 4.83 9.01 2.11
CA TYR A 42 4.76 7.79 1.32
C TYR A 42 4.73 6.55 2.23
N LEU A 43 4.21 5.44 1.72
CA LEU A 43 4.20 4.19 2.48
C LEU A 43 5.62 3.69 2.69
N THR A 44 5.92 3.20 3.89
CA THR A 44 7.09 2.34 4.08
C THR A 44 6.79 0.92 3.59
N GLU A 45 7.82 0.10 3.46
CA GLU A 45 7.66 -1.32 3.16
C GLU A 45 6.74 -2.03 4.17
N SER A 46 6.86 -1.69 5.45
CA SER A 46 6.00 -2.22 6.51
C SER A 46 4.54 -1.77 6.36
N ASP A 47 4.30 -0.49 6.03
CA ASP A 47 2.94 0.01 5.80
C ASP A 47 2.28 -0.68 4.60
N LEU A 48 3.05 -0.93 3.54
CA LEU A 48 2.56 -1.65 2.36
C LEU A 48 2.22 -3.10 2.70
N ILE A 49 3.06 -3.79 3.47
CA ILE A 49 2.78 -5.15 3.95
C ILE A 49 1.46 -5.18 4.72
N THR A 50 1.30 -4.29 5.71
CA THR A 50 0.06 -4.18 6.50
C THR A 50 -1.15 -3.87 5.60
N LEU A 51 -0.98 -3.03 4.58
CA LEU A 51 -2.06 -2.73 3.64
C LEU A 51 -2.42 -3.93 2.77
N MET A 52 -1.44 -4.72 2.33
CA MET A 52 -1.67 -5.95 1.57
C MET A 52 -2.40 -7.01 2.40
N GLU A 53 -1.97 -7.22 3.65
CA GLU A 53 -2.63 -8.11 4.61
C GLU A 53 -4.08 -7.70 4.88
N LYS A 54 -4.29 -6.41 5.19
CA LYS A 54 -5.64 -5.85 5.39
C LYS A 54 -6.50 -6.02 4.15
N ASN A 55 -5.89 -5.98 2.97
CA ASN A 55 -6.57 -6.18 1.71
C ASN A 55 -6.65 -7.63 1.25
N GLY A 56 -6.17 -8.60 2.04
CA GLY A 56 -6.24 -10.02 1.70
C GLY A 56 -5.60 -10.35 0.35
N ILE A 57 -4.47 -9.70 0.03
CA ILE A 57 -3.68 -10.00 -1.17
C ILE A 57 -2.25 -10.34 -0.77
N GLY A 58 -1.64 -11.27 -1.51
CA GLY A 58 -0.31 -11.79 -1.22
C GLY A 58 -0.29 -12.83 -0.10
N THR A 59 -1.37 -13.59 0.09
CA THR A 59 -1.43 -14.68 1.08
C THR A 59 -0.34 -15.75 0.87
N ASP A 60 -0.08 -16.58 1.88
CA ASP A 60 0.90 -17.68 1.84
C ASP A 60 2.35 -17.20 1.63
N SER A 61 2.75 -16.20 2.41
CA SER A 61 4.11 -15.63 2.42
C SER A 61 4.56 -15.04 1.08
N SER A 62 3.64 -14.68 0.17
CA SER A 62 3.99 -14.12 -1.15
C SER A 62 4.14 -12.60 -1.16
N ILE A 63 3.74 -11.89 -0.08
CA ILE A 63 3.90 -10.43 0.05
C ILE A 63 5.33 -9.96 -0.27
N PRO A 64 6.40 -10.51 0.33
CA PRO A 64 7.76 -10.04 0.07
C PRO A 64 8.17 -10.21 -1.41
N THR A 65 7.68 -11.26 -2.07
CA THR A 65 7.92 -11.50 -3.49
C THR A 65 7.27 -10.44 -4.37
N HIS A 66 6.03 -10.05 -4.07
CA HIS A 66 5.32 -9.00 -4.81
C HIS A 66 5.95 -7.62 -4.58
N VAL A 67 6.32 -7.29 -3.34
CA VAL A 67 7.03 -6.05 -2.99
C VAL A 67 8.37 -5.97 -3.73
N ASN A 68 9.19 -7.03 -3.68
CA ASN A 68 10.47 -7.04 -4.39
C ASN A 68 10.26 -6.92 -5.91
N SER A 69 9.22 -7.53 -6.46
CA SER A 69 8.93 -7.47 -7.90
C SER A 69 8.67 -6.06 -8.42
N VAL A 70 7.97 -5.20 -7.66
CA VAL A 70 7.71 -3.81 -8.09
C VAL A 70 8.95 -2.92 -7.97
N ILE A 71 9.83 -3.23 -7.02
CA ILE A 71 11.12 -2.55 -6.86
C ILE A 71 12.07 -2.93 -8.01
N GLN A 72 12.24 -4.24 -8.28
CA GLN A 72 13.11 -4.74 -9.36
C GLN A 72 12.70 -4.25 -10.75
N ARG A 73 11.40 -4.00 -10.97
CA ARG A 73 10.87 -3.45 -12.22
C ARG A 73 10.94 -1.92 -12.31
N ASN A 74 11.53 -1.26 -11.31
CA ASN A 74 11.65 0.19 -11.24
C ASN A 74 10.31 0.94 -11.31
N TYR A 75 9.24 0.35 -10.76
CA TYR A 75 7.95 1.05 -10.57
C TYR A 75 7.95 1.88 -9.28
N VAL A 76 8.81 1.51 -8.34
CA VAL A 76 8.97 2.15 -7.04
C VAL A 76 10.46 2.14 -6.69
N GLU A 77 10.94 3.25 -6.13
CA GLU A 77 12.27 3.37 -5.52
C GLU A 77 12.15 3.43 -4.00
N VAL A 78 13.09 2.80 -3.30
CA VAL A 78 13.17 2.86 -1.83
C VAL A 78 14.13 3.98 -1.45
N ARG A 79 13.66 4.97 -0.68
CA ARG A 79 14.49 6.11 -0.25
C ARG A 79 14.44 6.33 1.26
N GLY A 80 15.52 6.92 1.78
CA GLY A 80 15.66 7.30 3.18
C GLY A 80 15.86 6.11 4.14
N ASN A 81 16.15 6.43 5.40
CA ASN A 81 16.42 5.42 6.44
C ASN A 81 15.17 4.62 6.81
N ALA A 82 13.99 5.25 6.71
CA ALA A 82 12.70 4.61 6.97
C ALA A 82 12.19 3.75 5.78
N ARG A 83 12.96 3.63 4.69
CA ARG A 83 12.63 2.82 3.51
C ARG A 83 11.27 3.18 2.91
N HIS A 84 11.04 4.46 2.67
CA HIS A 84 9.83 4.94 1.99
C HIS A 84 9.81 4.45 0.54
N MET A 85 8.66 3.93 0.11
CA MET A 85 8.38 3.40 -1.22
C MET A 85 7.83 4.51 -2.11
N ILE A 86 8.71 5.15 -2.87
CA ILE A 86 8.38 6.30 -3.72
C ILE A 86 8.10 5.82 -5.15
N PRO A 87 6.90 6.05 -5.70
CA PRO A 87 6.56 5.59 -7.04
C PRO A 87 7.35 6.38 -8.10
N THR A 88 7.87 5.66 -9.10
CA THR A 88 8.54 6.29 -10.24
C THR A 88 7.51 6.84 -11.23
N GLN A 89 7.95 7.69 -12.17
CA GLN A 89 7.05 8.19 -13.23
C GLN A 89 6.39 7.03 -14.00
N LEU A 90 7.15 5.97 -14.31
CA LEU A 90 6.63 4.79 -14.98
C LEU A 90 5.56 4.09 -14.12
N GLY A 91 5.82 3.90 -12.83
CA GLY A 91 4.87 3.29 -11.90
C GLY A 91 3.55 4.07 -11.80
N ILE A 92 3.65 5.40 -11.65
CA ILE A 92 2.49 6.31 -11.62
C ILE A 92 1.69 6.17 -12.91
N MET A 93 2.34 6.27 -14.06
CA MET A 93 1.65 6.22 -15.35
C MET A 93 0.97 4.88 -15.63
N LEU A 94 1.61 3.76 -15.27
CA LEU A 94 1.00 2.44 -15.41
C LEU A 94 -0.27 2.34 -14.55
N VAL A 95 -0.20 2.74 -13.28
CA VAL A 95 -1.35 2.69 -12.36
C VAL A 95 -2.49 3.58 -12.88
N HIS A 96 -2.23 4.83 -13.24
CA HIS A 96 -3.27 5.71 -13.76
C HIS A 96 -3.83 5.24 -15.11
N GLY A 97 -2.97 4.73 -15.99
CA GLY A 97 -3.36 4.19 -17.29
C GLY A 97 -4.30 3.00 -17.15
N TYR A 98 -3.91 2.00 -16.35
CA TYR A 98 -4.75 0.82 -16.11
C TYR A 98 -6.02 1.17 -15.34
N HIS A 99 -5.96 2.06 -14.34
CA HIS A 99 -7.14 2.46 -13.59
C HIS A 99 -8.19 3.15 -14.47
N ARG A 100 -7.76 3.92 -15.47
CA ARG A 100 -8.66 4.55 -16.44
C ARG A 100 -9.29 3.58 -17.44
N ILE A 101 -8.58 2.48 -17.74
CA ILE A 101 -9.09 1.42 -18.62
C ILE A 101 -10.10 0.54 -17.87
N ASP A 102 -9.69 0.02 -16.71
CA ASP A 102 -10.46 -0.88 -15.87
C ASP A 102 -9.93 -0.79 -14.42
N PRO A 103 -10.66 -0.13 -13.49
CA PRO A 103 -10.25 -0.02 -12.09
C PRO A 103 -9.93 -1.35 -11.41
N ASP A 104 -10.58 -2.43 -11.82
CA ASP A 104 -10.37 -3.77 -11.27
C ASP A 104 -8.96 -4.34 -11.56
N LEU A 105 -8.22 -3.77 -12.52
CA LEU A 105 -6.82 -4.16 -12.79
C LEU A 105 -5.84 -3.59 -11.75
N VAL A 106 -6.27 -2.57 -11.00
CA VAL A 106 -5.44 -1.86 -10.01
C VAL A 106 -5.94 -2.13 -8.59
N LEU A 107 -7.25 -2.18 -8.40
CA LEU A 107 -7.84 -2.41 -7.08
C LEU A 107 -7.62 -3.86 -6.60
N PRO A 108 -7.47 -4.08 -5.29
CA PRO A 108 -7.14 -5.40 -4.75
C PRO A 108 -8.29 -6.41 -4.80
N SER A 109 -9.51 -5.98 -5.16
CA SER A 109 -10.74 -6.77 -5.11
C SER A 109 -10.65 -8.07 -5.92
N VAL A 110 -10.27 -7.99 -7.19
CA VAL A 110 -10.16 -9.15 -8.08
C VAL A 110 -9.08 -10.10 -7.59
N ARG A 111 -7.94 -9.56 -7.13
CA ARG A 111 -6.84 -10.39 -6.63
C ARG A 111 -7.26 -11.13 -5.35
N ARG A 112 -7.91 -10.46 -4.40
CA ARG A 112 -8.44 -11.09 -3.19
C ARG A 112 -9.42 -12.21 -3.51
N GLN A 113 -10.30 -11.99 -4.49
CA GLN A 113 -11.25 -13.02 -4.91
C GLN A 113 -10.52 -14.28 -5.41
N ILE A 114 -9.50 -14.11 -6.25
CA ILE A 114 -8.70 -15.24 -6.76
C ILE A 114 -7.99 -15.97 -5.62
N GLU A 115 -7.37 -15.24 -4.70
CA GLU A 115 -6.70 -15.86 -3.54
C GLU A 115 -7.69 -16.65 -2.67
N THR A 116 -8.89 -16.11 -2.45
CA THR A 116 -9.97 -16.84 -1.75
C THR A 116 -10.37 -18.12 -2.48
N LEU A 117 -10.50 -18.08 -3.81
CA LEU A 117 -10.81 -19.26 -4.62
C LEU A 117 -9.69 -20.31 -4.54
N ILE A 118 -8.43 -19.88 -4.55
CA ILE A 118 -7.26 -20.77 -4.38
C ILE A 118 -7.31 -21.43 -2.99
N THR A 119 -7.66 -20.69 -1.94
CA THR A 119 -7.84 -21.24 -0.59
C THR A 119 -8.95 -22.30 -0.57
N LEU A 120 -10.10 -22.06 -1.22
CA LEU A 120 -11.18 -23.05 -1.29
C LEU A 120 -10.75 -24.35 -1.98
N VAL A 121 -9.92 -24.25 -3.03
CA VAL A 121 -9.34 -25.43 -3.69
C VAL A 121 -8.38 -26.16 -2.75
N ALA A 122 -7.52 -25.44 -2.02
CA ALA A 122 -6.59 -26.03 -1.06
C ALA A 122 -7.32 -26.74 0.11
N GLU A 123 -8.50 -26.23 0.50
CA GLU A 123 -9.37 -26.84 1.52
C GLU A 123 -10.25 -27.99 0.96
N GLY A 124 -10.19 -28.29 -0.34
CA GLY A 124 -11.02 -29.31 -0.98
C GLY A 124 -12.51 -28.93 -1.14
N LYS A 125 -12.84 -27.65 -1.03
CA LYS A 125 -14.22 -27.11 -1.12
C LYS A 125 -14.62 -26.68 -2.54
N ALA A 126 -13.68 -26.64 -3.48
CA ALA A 126 -13.91 -26.27 -4.88
C ALA A 126 -13.02 -27.09 -5.83
N SER A 127 -13.49 -27.34 -7.06
CA SER A 127 -12.68 -27.98 -8.11
C SER A 127 -11.65 -26.98 -8.66
N LYS A 128 -10.40 -27.44 -8.78
CA LYS A 128 -9.31 -26.68 -9.41
C LYS A 128 -9.65 -26.35 -10.87
N GLU A 129 -10.21 -27.32 -11.59
CA GLU A 129 -10.53 -27.22 -13.01
C GLU A 129 -11.57 -26.12 -13.25
N ASP A 130 -12.64 -26.11 -12.45
CA ASP A 130 -13.71 -25.11 -12.54
C ASP A 130 -13.20 -23.70 -12.23
N ILE A 131 -12.42 -23.56 -11.15
CA ILE A 131 -11.85 -22.26 -10.75
C ILE A 131 -10.88 -21.72 -11.81
N LEU A 132 -10.05 -22.59 -12.39
CA LEU A 132 -9.11 -22.20 -13.44
C LEU A 132 -9.85 -21.76 -14.70
N ALA A 133 -10.84 -22.54 -15.15
CA ALA A 133 -11.64 -22.22 -16.33
C ALA A 133 -12.38 -20.89 -16.16
N HIS A 134 -13.02 -20.70 -15.00
CA HIS A 134 -13.71 -19.45 -14.65
C HIS A 134 -12.75 -18.25 -14.64
N SER A 135 -11.61 -18.38 -13.96
CA SER A 135 -10.64 -17.28 -13.84
C SER A 135 -10.06 -16.88 -15.20
N ILE A 136 -9.65 -17.86 -16.01
CA ILE A 136 -9.11 -17.61 -17.35
C ILE A 136 -10.18 -16.95 -18.24
N ALA A 137 -11.43 -17.43 -18.20
CA ALA A 137 -12.51 -16.84 -18.98
C ALA A 137 -12.77 -15.38 -18.60
N ASN A 138 -12.77 -15.06 -17.31
CA ASN A 138 -12.95 -13.69 -16.80
C ASN A 138 -11.82 -12.76 -17.28
N PHE A 139 -10.56 -13.17 -17.10
CA PHE A 139 -9.42 -12.36 -17.54
C PHE A 139 -9.34 -12.23 -19.07
N LYS A 140 -9.64 -13.29 -19.82
CA LYS A 140 -9.69 -13.26 -21.29
C LYS A 140 -10.75 -12.25 -21.76
N THR A 141 -11.91 -12.24 -21.12
CA THR A 141 -13.00 -11.31 -21.45
C THR A 141 -12.59 -9.87 -21.18
N LYS A 142 -12.00 -9.59 -20.00
CA LYS A 142 -11.45 -8.26 -19.68
C LYS A 142 -10.37 -7.86 -20.68
N PHE A 143 -9.42 -8.74 -20.96
CA PHE A 143 -8.33 -8.46 -21.90
C PHE A 143 -8.85 -8.08 -23.29
N ILE A 144 -9.75 -8.88 -23.88
CA ILE A 144 -10.33 -8.60 -25.20
C ILE A 144 -11.12 -7.28 -25.20
N ARG A 145 -11.93 -7.04 -24.16
CA ARG A 145 -12.72 -5.81 -24.02
C ARG A 145 -11.85 -4.56 -24.00
N HIS A 146 -10.72 -4.62 -23.30
CA HIS A 146 -9.86 -3.47 -23.07
C HIS A 146 -8.68 -3.36 -24.06
N LEU A 147 -8.45 -4.39 -24.89
CA LEU A 147 -7.42 -4.41 -25.93
C LEU A 147 -7.41 -3.16 -26.84
N PRO A 148 -8.57 -2.63 -27.30
CA PRO A 148 -8.59 -1.42 -28.12
C PRO A 148 -8.09 -0.17 -27.37
N ASN A 149 -8.34 -0.11 -26.06
CA ASN A 149 -8.02 1.03 -25.20
C ASN A 149 -6.56 1.02 -24.72
N LEU A 150 -5.83 -0.10 -24.88
CA LEU A 150 -4.41 -0.18 -24.52
C LEU A 150 -3.54 0.78 -25.34
N LYS A 151 -3.91 1.04 -26.61
CA LYS A 151 -3.21 2.03 -27.44
C LYS A 151 -3.23 3.43 -26.82
N THR A 152 -4.28 3.77 -26.08
CA THR A 152 -4.40 5.06 -25.40
C THR A 152 -3.40 5.20 -24.26
N VAL A 153 -3.10 4.11 -23.54
CA VAL A 153 -2.07 4.09 -22.48
C VAL A 153 -0.67 4.18 -23.08
N VAL A 154 -0.42 3.44 -24.16
CA VAL A 154 0.88 3.48 -24.88
C VAL A 154 1.14 4.88 -25.43
N ASN A 155 0.15 5.53 -26.04
CA ASN A 155 0.30 6.90 -26.54
C ASN A 155 0.55 7.91 -25.41
N HIS A 156 -0.04 7.72 -24.23
CA HIS A 156 0.27 8.56 -23.07
C HIS A 156 1.71 8.37 -22.58
N LEU A 157 2.24 7.14 -22.58
CA LEU A 157 3.64 6.85 -22.23
C LEU A 157 4.61 7.56 -23.18
N HIS A 158 4.41 7.46 -24.49
CA HIS A 158 5.27 8.10 -25.49
C HIS A 158 5.28 9.64 -25.40
N ASN A 159 4.15 10.26 -25.10
CA ASN A 159 4.06 11.73 -25.00
C ASN A 159 4.80 12.29 -23.77
N VAL A 160 4.96 11.51 -22.70
CA VAL A 160 5.66 11.94 -21.49
C VAL A 160 7.17 11.78 -21.62
N ASP A 161 7.66 10.78 -22.36
CA ASP A 161 9.09 10.67 -22.68
C ASP A 161 9.56 11.85 -23.55
N ASN A 162 8.77 12.23 -24.57
CA ASN A 162 9.10 13.37 -25.44
C ASN A 162 9.08 14.74 -24.73
N ALA A 163 8.34 14.88 -23.62
CA ALA A 163 8.27 16.13 -22.84
C ALA A 163 9.44 16.31 -21.86
N LYS A 164 10.28 15.29 -21.68
CA LYS A 164 11.51 15.36 -20.86
C LYS A 164 12.75 15.75 -21.65
N ASP A 165 12.71 15.64 -22.97
CA ASP A 165 13.82 15.95 -23.89
C ASP A 165 13.71 17.39 -24.47
N SER A 166 12.84 18.23 -23.92
CA SER A 166 12.57 19.62 -24.31
C SER A 166 12.56 20.54 -23.10
#